data_AF-A0A4Q3DUU1-F1
#
_entry.id   AF-A0A4Q3DUU1-F1
#
_cell.length_a   1.000
_cell.length_b   1.000
_cell.length_c   1.000
_cell.angle_alpha   90.00
_cell.angle_beta   90.00
_cell.angle_gamma   90.00
#
_symmetry.space_group_name_H-M   'P 1'
#
loop_
_entity.id
_entity.type
_entity.pdbx_description
1 polymer ?
#
loop_
_entity_poly.entity_id
_entity_poly.type
_entity_poly.pdbx_seq_one_letter_code
_entity_poly.pdbx_strand_id
1 'polypeptide(L)'
;MRTSLSKITMTAAAGVLGFALLFGGAATPSISQDAASASSEAPSAEPAAPTEEQILAGLAVWKDRGGCFNCHGNFGQGGEGGHFPAGPSLRKTQLDLETLHLVIACGLPTTKMPYNLKGAYETDDFCYGETGGVPTDLSPGATLSNEEITDLVAYMEARMVGQRRITKAQCVEYFGDANYPECAAYR
;
A
#
# COMPACT_ATOMS: atom_id res chain seq x y z
N MET A 1 -19.24 33.94 -19.21
CA MET A 1 -19.02 32.74 -20.06
C MET A 1 -19.48 31.54 -19.25
N ARG A 2 -20.66 31.00 -19.55
CA ARG A 2 -21.26 29.85 -18.84
C ARG A 2 -21.25 28.68 -19.82
N THR A 3 -20.47 27.65 -19.50
CA THR A 3 -20.33 26.44 -20.33
C THR A 3 -21.56 25.55 -20.14
N SER A 4 -22.09 25.10 -21.28
CA SER A 4 -23.33 24.36 -21.45
C SER A 4 -23.15 22.89 -21.07
N LEU A 5 -24.01 22.36 -20.19
CA LEU A 5 -24.13 20.92 -19.91
C LEU A 5 -24.89 20.26 -21.07
N SER A 6 -24.21 19.39 -21.82
CA SER A 6 -24.83 18.57 -22.87
C SER A 6 -25.36 17.27 -22.26
N LYS A 7 -26.68 17.09 -22.34
CA LYS A 7 -27.40 15.88 -21.91
C LYS A 7 -27.17 14.76 -22.93
N ILE A 8 -26.63 13.64 -22.49
CA ILE A 8 -26.50 12.42 -23.31
C ILE A 8 -27.80 11.62 -23.18
N THR A 9 -28.58 11.58 -24.26
CA THR A 9 -29.76 10.71 -24.40
C THR A 9 -29.32 9.35 -24.96
N MET A 10 -29.56 8.27 -24.21
CA MET A 10 -29.47 6.89 -24.69
C MET A 10 -30.65 6.57 -25.62
N THR A 11 -30.35 6.12 -26.84
CA THR A 11 -31.30 5.44 -27.73
C THR A 11 -30.93 3.97 -27.83
N ALA A 12 -31.77 3.10 -27.29
CA ALA A 12 -31.70 1.66 -27.51
C ALA A 12 -32.42 1.30 -28.82
N ALA A 13 -31.70 0.70 -29.77
CA ALA A 13 -32.25 0.18 -31.01
C ALA A 13 -32.64 -1.29 -30.82
N ALA A 14 -33.92 -1.59 -31.02
CA ALA A 14 -34.43 -2.94 -31.14
C ALA A 14 -34.10 -3.51 -32.53
N GLY A 15 -33.51 -4.70 -32.58
CA GLY A 15 -33.27 -5.46 -33.81
C GLY A 15 -33.60 -6.93 -33.59
N VAL A 16 -34.76 -7.34 -34.11
CA VAL A 16 -35.26 -8.72 -34.08
C VAL A 16 -35.00 -9.35 -35.45
N LEU A 17 -34.23 -10.44 -35.47
CA LEU A 17 -34.14 -11.44 -36.55
C LEU A 17 -34.01 -12.78 -35.78
N GLY A 18 -34.97 -13.70 -35.75
CA GLY A 18 -35.76 -14.20 -36.87
C GLY A 18 -35.21 -15.56 -37.27
N PHE A 19 -35.41 -16.61 -36.46
CA PHE A 19 -35.13 -17.99 -36.84
C PHE A 19 -36.26 -18.89 -36.33
N ALA A 20 -37.13 -19.30 -37.26
CA ALA A 20 -38.15 -20.30 -37.04
C ALA A 20 -37.64 -21.64 -37.61
N LEU A 21 -37.47 -22.66 -36.75
CA LEU A 21 -37.49 -24.05 -37.18
C LEU A 21 -38.30 -24.89 -36.19
N LEU A 22 -39.25 -25.59 -36.79
CA LEU A 22 -40.27 -26.45 -36.22
C LEU A 22 -39.67 -27.80 -35.82
N PHE A 23 -39.76 -28.19 -34.54
CA PHE A 23 -39.86 -29.60 -34.16
C PHE A 23 -40.84 -29.73 -32.99
N GLY A 24 -41.90 -30.51 -33.22
CA GLY A 24 -42.91 -30.83 -32.23
C GLY A 24 -42.51 -32.02 -31.35
N GLY A 25 -43.17 -32.12 -30.20
CA GLY A 25 -43.12 -33.33 -29.37
C GLY A 25 -43.25 -33.08 -27.87
N ALA A 26 -44.51 -33.06 -27.41
CA ALA A 26 -45.00 -33.58 -26.13
C ALA A 26 -44.57 -32.99 -24.76
N ALA A 27 -45.62 -32.62 -24.01
CA ALA A 27 -45.82 -32.71 -22.56
C ALA A 27 -45.13 -31.70 -21.62
N THR A 28 -45.96 -30.85 -21.00
CA THR A 28 -45.67 -30.07 -19.79
C THR A 28 -45.86 -30.94 -18.53
N PRO A 29 -45.25 -30.58 -17.38
CA PRO A 29 -45.93 -29.61 -16.50
C PRO A 29 -45.04 -28.51 -15.92
N SER A 30 -45.71 -27.40 -15.62
CA SER A 30 -45.28 -26.27 -14.79
C SER A 30 -44.66 -26.67 -13.46
N ILE A 31 -43.62 -25.96 -13.03
CA ILE A 31 -43.50 -25.45 -11.66
C ILE A 31 -42.52 -24.27 -11.57
N SER A 32 -43.11 -23.14 -11.21
CA SER A 32 -42.65 -21.94 -10.50
C SER A 32 -41.19 -21.48 -10.55
N GLN A 33 -41.04 -20.25 -11.04
CA GLN A 33 -39.97 -19.34 -10.67
C GLN A 33 -40.16 -18.89 -9.22
N ASP A 34 -39.18 -19.15 -8.37
CA ASP A 34 -38.86 -18.26 -7.26
C ASP A 34 -37.43 -17.79 -7.47
N ALA A 35 -37.28 -16.78 -8.33
CA ALA A 35 -36.09 -15.96 -8.38
C ALA A 35 -36.05 -15.13 -7.09
N ALA A 36 -35.58 -15.74 -6.01
CA ALA A 36 -35.04 -15.00 -4.90
C ALA A 36 -33.75 -14.34 -5.41
N SER A 37 -33.86 -13.07 -5.81
CA SER A 37 -32.72 -12.16 -5.92
C SER A 37 -32.06 -12.07 -4.54
N ALA A 38 -31.17 -13.01 -4.26
CA ALA A 38 -30.14 -12.81 -3.25
C ALA A 38 -29.19 -11.77 -3.85
N SER A 39 -29.45 -10.50 -3.54
CA SER A 39 -28.41 -9.49 -3.55
C SER A 39 -27.29 -10.02 -2.66
N SER A 40 -26.25 -10.57 -3.28
CA SER A 40 -25.02 -10.92 -2.60
C SER A 40 -24.33 -9.61 -2.27
N GLU A 41 -24.76 -9.01 -1.17
CA GLU A 41 -24.01 -7.95 -0.48
C GLU A 41 -22.68 -8.62 -0.08
N ALA A 42 -21.63 -8.41 -0.88
CA ALA A 42 -20.29 -8.82 -0.51
C ALA A 42 -19.94 -8.07 0.78
N PRO A 43 -19.56 -8.76 1.87
CA PRO A 43 -19.11 -8.05 3.06
C PRO A 43 -17.89 -7.22 2.64
N SER A 44 -18.00 -5.90 2.78
CA SER A 44 -16.83 -5.02 2.77
C SER A 44 -15.94 -5.47 3.91
N ALA A 45 -14.94 -6.30 3.58
CA ALA A 45 -13.93 -6.69 4.54
C ALA A 45 -13.14 -5.43 4.87
N GLU A 46 -13.27 -4.96 6.11
CA GLU A 46 -12.35 -4.00 6.68
C GLU A 46 -10.93 -4.58 6.54
N PRO A 47 -9.93 -3.78 6.12
CA PRO A 47 -8.56 -4.28 5.98
C PRO A 47 -8.11 -4.88 7.32
N ALA A 48 -7.68 -6.14 7.27
CA ALA A 48 -7.21 -6.84 8.45
C ALA A 48 -5.92 -6.18 8.96
N ALA A 49 -5.79 -6.08 10.28
CA ALA A 49 -4.56 -5.60 10.90
C ALA A 49 -3.36 -6.48 10.51
N PRO A 50 -2.14 -5.94 10.43
CA PRO A 50 -0.95 -6.71 10.08
C PRO A 50 -0.72 -7.92 11.00
N THR A 51 -0.30 -9.03 10.43
CA THR A 51 0.12 -10.21 11.19
C THR A 51 1.50 -10.01 11.81
N GLU A 52 1.81 -10.76 12.86
CA GLU A 52 3.13 -10.69 13.50
C GLU A 52 4.27 -11.11 12.54
N GLU A 53 4.02 -12.05 11.62
CA GLU A 53 4.99 -12.46 10.60
C GLU A 53 5.35 -11.28 9.68
N GLN A 54 4.35 -10.55 9.18
CA GLN A 54 4.55 -9.36 8.34
C GLN A 54 5.28 -8.26 9.10
N ILE A 55 4.96 -8.06 10.38
CA ILE A 55 5.62 -7.06 11.22
C ILE A 55 7.11 -7.39 11.42
N LEU A 56 7.44 -8.66 11.67
CA LEU A 56 8.83 -9.10 11.83
C LEU A 56 9.62 -9.04 10.50
N ALA A 57 8.98 -9.42 9.38
CA ALA A 57 9.56 -9.24 8.05
C ALA A 57 9.82 -7.77 7.75
N GLY A 58 8.86 -6.89 8.04
CA GLY A 58 8.99 -5.44 7.88
C GLY A 58 10.08 -4.81 8.75
N LEU A 59 10.28 -5.31 9.97
CA LEU A 59 11.39 -4.91 10.82
C LEU A 59 12.74 -5.26 10.18
N ALA A 60 12.88 -6.45 9.60
CA ALA A 60 14.10 -6.83 8.87
C ALA A 60 14.32 -5.94 7.64
N VAL A 61 13.24 -5.56 6.93
CA VAL A 61 13.34 -4.57 5.85
C VAL A 61 13.81 -3.22 6.38
N TRP A 62 13.25 -2.73 7.49
CA TRP A 62 13.61 -1.44 8.07
C TRP A 62 15.09 -1.33 8.45
N LYS A 63 15.64 -2.34 9.13
CA LYS A 63 16.99 -2.28 9.71
C LYS A 63 18.08 -2.91 8.85
N ASP A 64 17.79 -3.97 8.10
CA ASP A 64 18.81 -4.77 7.41
C ASP A 64 18.83 -4.52 5.90
N ARG A 65 17.67 -4.55 5.23
CA ARG A 65 17.60 -4.46 3.76
C ARG A 65 17.47 -3.02 3.26
N GLY A 66 16.52 -2.28 3.81
CA GLY A 66 16.21 -0.90 3.45
C GLY A 66 17.13 0.13 4.10
N GLY A 67 17.72 -0.20 5.26
CA GLY A 67 18.58 0.73 6.01
C GLY A 67 17.88 2.04 6.37
N CYS A 68 16.56 2.02 6.52
CA CYS A 68 15.70 3.20 6.66
C CYS A 68 16.02 3.98 7.94
N PHE A 69 16.45 3.25 8.99
CA PHE A 69 16.90 3.82 10.25
C PHE A 69 18.05 4.82 10.10
N ASN A 70 18.86 4.69 9.04
CA ASN A 70 19.98 5.59 8.78
C ASN A 70 19.53 7.02 8.57
N CYS A 71 18.30 7.29 8.13
CA CYS A 71 17.77 8.67 8.04
C CYS A 71 16.66 8.93 9.06
N HIS A 72 15.87 7.91 9.39
CA HIS A 72 14.66 8.07 10.19
C HIS A 72 14.82 7.62 11.66
N GLY A 73 16.03 7.24 12.08
CA GLY A 73 16.35 6.74 13.42
C GLY A 73 15.85 5.30 13.66
N ASN A 74 16.37 4.61 14.68
CA ASN A 74 16.05 3.20 14.94
C ASN A 74 14.53 2.91 15.02
N PHE A 75 13.75 3.85 15.56
CA PHE A 75 12.32 3.68 15.86
C PHE A 75 11.41 4.62 15.05
N GLY A 76 11.91 5.13 13.93
CA GLY A 76 11.19 6.07 13.06
C GLY A 76 11.01 7.47 13.69
N GLN A 77 11.75 7.79 14.74
CA GLN A 77 11.64 9.06 15.46
C GLN A 77 12.20 10.26 14.69
N GLY A 78 12.87 10.03 13.56
CA GLY A 78 13.60 11.04 12.78
C GLY A 78 14.94 11.39 13.43
N GLY A 79 15.66 12.34 12.83
CA GLY A 79 16.89 12.90 13.39
C GLY A 79 18.15 12.58 12.61
N GLU A 80 19.29 13.04 13.14
CA GLU A 80 20.59 13.02 12.46
C GLU A 80 21.14 11.60 12.42
N GLY A 81 20.96 10.96 11.28
CA GLY A 81 21.46 9.66 10.86
C GLY A 81 22.97 9.44 10.87
N GLY A 82 23.70 10.17 11.72
CA GLY A 82 25.15 10.30 11.62
C GLY A 82 25.56 10.95 10.29
N HIS A 83 26.02 10.13 9.35
CA HIS A 83 26.51 10.58 8.04
C HIS A 83 25.42 10.81 6.98
N PHE A 84 24.18 10.39 7.27
CA PHE A 84 23.05 10.55 6.36
C PHE A 84 22.23 11.81 6.71
N PRO A 85 21.56 12.44 5.71
CA PRO A 85 20.72 13.60 5.97
C PRO A 85 19.59 13.23 6.93
N ALA A 86 19.28 14.14 7.85
CA ALA A 86 18.23 13.92 8.83
C ALA A 86 16.87 13.77 8.15
N GLY A 87 16.21 12.63 8.39
CA GLY A 87 14.85 12.36 7.94
C GLY A 87 13.81 12.84 8.96
N PRO A 88 12.57 13.12 8.51
CA PRO A 88 11.48 13.46 9.40
C PRO A 88 11.08 12.28 10.29
N SER A 89 10.40 12.59 11.40
CA SER A 89 9.77 11.59 12.26
C SER A 89 8.60 10.93 11.54
N LEU A 90 8.68 9.64 11.28
CA LEU A 90 7.59 8.84 10.71
C LEU A 90 6.48 8.58 11.73
N ARG A 91 6.78 8.67 13.02
CA ARG A 91 5.78 8.55 14.10
C ARG A 91 4.74 9.67 14.09
N LYS A 92 5.09 10.81 13.48
CA LYS A 92 4.22 11.98 13.33
C LYS A 92 3.72 12.15 11.89
N THR A 93 3.94 11.17 11.01
CA THR A 93 3.46 11.24 9.64
C THR A 93 1.94 11.37 9.61
N GLN A 94 1.46 12.11 8.61
CA GLN A 94 0.03 12.21 8.29
C GLN A 94 -0.31 11.45 7.00
N LEU A 95 0.67 10.77 6.41
CA LEU A 95 0.47 9.92 5.24
C LEU A 95 -0.30 8.67 5.66
N ASP A 96 -1.27 8.27 4.85
CA ASP A 96 -1.90 6.95 4.95
C ASP A 96 -0.94 5.85 4.47
N LEU A 97 -1.32 4.59 4.70
CA LEU A 97 -0.47 3.43 4.42
C LEU A 97 -0.19 3.24 2.92
N GLU A 98 -1.17 3.54 2.06
CA GLU A 98 -0.99 3.47 0.60
C GLU A 98 0.00 4.54 0.11
N THR A 99 -0.10 5.75 0.65
CA THR A 99 0.83 6.84 0.35
C THR A 99 2.22 6.52 0.89
N LEU A 100 2.33 5.92 2.08
CA LEU A 100 3.62 5.43 2.60
C LEU A 100 4.22 4.39 1.67
N HIS A 101 3.43 3.42 1.21
CA HIS A 101 3.89 2.42 0.25
C HIS A 101 4.41 3.07 -1.03
N LEU A 102 3.65 3.99 -1.62
CA LEU A 102 4.05 4.72 -2.83
C LEU A 102 5.36 5.49 -2.63
N VAL A 103 5.47 6.25 -1.54
CA VAL A 103 6.65 7.07 -1.23
C VAL A 103 7.89 6.19 -0.98
N ILE A 104 7.75 5.04 -0.33
CA ILE A 104 8.86 4.10 -0.11
C ILE A 104 9.29 3.48 -1.45
N ALA A 105 8.32 3.04 -2.25
CA ALA A 105 8.56 2.42 -3.54
C ALA A 105 9.27 3.37 -4.51
N CYS A 106 8.72 4.57 -4.67
CA CYS A 106 9.10 5.53 -5.70
C CYS A 106 10.08 6.60 -5.22
N GLY A 107 10.40 6.64 -3.92
CA GLY A 107 11.13 7.74 -3.32
C GLY A 107 10.29 9.00 -3.28
N LEU A 108 10.88 10.10 -2.81
CA LEU A 108 10.20 11.39 -2.74
C LEU A 108 10.99 12.44 -3.51
N PRO A 109 10.54 12.85 -4.71
CA PRO A 109 11.20 13.88 -5.51
C PRO A 109 11.49 15.14 -4.70
N THR A 110 12.54 15.85 -5.06
CA THR A 110 13.08 17.05 -4.39
C THR A 110 13.65 16.81 -2.98
N THR A 111 13.67 15.57 -2.52
CA THR A 111 14.27 15.18 -1.24
C THR A 111 15.49 14.26 -1.43
N LYS A 112 16.05 13.74 -0.33
CA LYS A 112 17.10 12.73 -0.36
C LYS A 112 16.59 11.31 -0.11
N MET A 113 15.27 11.12 -0.05
CA MET A 113 14.68 9.80 0.10
C MET A 113 14.75 9.05 -1.23
N PRO A 114 15.49 7.93 -1.31
CA PRO A 114 15.66 7.18 -2.56
C PRO A 114 14.40 6.41 -2.92
N TYR A 115 14.29 6.02 -4.20
CA TYR A 115 13.31 5.00 -4.61
C TYR A 115 13.83 3.61 -4.25
N ASN A 116 12.96 2.74 -3.76
CA ASN A 116 13.38 1.42 -3.27
C ASN A 116 12.78 0.27 -4.06
N LEU A 117 11.65 0.43 -4.75
CA LEU A 117 11.03 -0.69 -5.46
C LEU A 117 11.90 -1.14 -6.63
N LYS A 118 12.11 -2.45 -6.73
CA LYS A 118 12.74 -3.09 -7.88
C LYS A 118 11.91 -2.81 -9.13
N GLY A 119 12.52 -2.19 -10.14
CA GLY A 119 11.83 -1.79 -11.36
C GLY A 119 11.05 -0.49 -11.25
N ALA A 120 11.19 0.27 -10.16
CA ALA A 120 10.60 1.61 -10.08
C ALA A 120 11.02 2.46 -11.28
N TYR A 121 10.05 3.13 -11.89
CA TYR A 121 10.23 3.97 -13.09
C TYR A 121 10.67 3.24 -14.38
N GLU A 122 10.76 1.90 -14.38
CA GLU A 122 11.11 1.13 -15.59
C GLU A 122 9.89 0.88 -16.49
N THR A 123 8.73 0.60 -15.90
CA THR A 123 7.49 0.28 -16.58
C THR A 123 6.30 0.89 -15.83
N ASP A 124 5.24 1.23 -16.56
CA ASP A 124 3.98 1.76 -16.03
C ASP A 124 4.09 3.13 -15.32
N ASP A 125 2.95 3.78 -15.15
CA ASP A 125 2.80 5.12 -14.55
C ASP A 125 2.63 5.08 -13.02
N PHE A 126 3.03 3.97 -12.39
CA PHE A 126 2.89 3.72 -10.95
C PHE A 126 3.57 4.81 -10.10
N CYS A 127 4.81 5.18 -10.45
CA CYS A 127 5.53 6.21 -9.72
C CYS A 127 5.15 7.62 -10.18
N TYR A 128 4.15 8.18 -9.51
CA TYR A 128 3.68 9.56 -9.69
C TYR A 128 3.18 9.90 -11.10
N GLY A 129 2.74 8.91 -11.88
CA GLY A 129 2.30 9.13 -13.25
C GLY A 129 3.44 9.35 -14.25
N GLU A 130 4.69 9.19 -13.81
CA GLU A 130 5.86 9.47 -14.64
C GLU A 130 6.13 8.32 -15.61
N THR A 131 6.19 8.63 -16.89
CA THR A 131 6.56 7.69 -17.95
C THR A 131 7.87 8.14 -18.58
N GLY A 132 8.86 7.24 -18.68
CA GLY A 132 10.09 7.52 -19.44
C GLY A 132 11.36 7.70 -18.62
N GLY A 133 11.37 7.31 -17.34
CA GLY A 133 12.59 7.11 -16.55
C GLY A 133 12.57 7.79 -15.19
N VAL A 134 13.66 7.59 -14.45
CA VAL A 134 13.84 8.11 -13.09
C VAL A 134 14.08 9.63 -13.12
N PRO A 135 13.36 10.43 -12.30
CA PRO A 135 13.67 11.85 -12.10
C PRO A 135 15.13 12.10 -11.72
N THR A 136 15.73 13.17 -12.24
CA THR A 136 17.19 13.42 -12.13
C THR A 136 17.68 13.70 -10.70
N ASP A 137 16.78 14.07 -9.80
CA ASP A 137 17.05 14.35 -8.40
C ASP A 137 16.82 13.15 -7.47
N LEU A 138 16.32 12.03 -8.01
CA LEU A 138 16.13 10.77 -7.30
C LEU A 138 17.33 9.83 -7.48
N SER A 139 17.68 9.13 -6.42
CA SER A 139 18.75 8.12 -6.39
C SER A 139 18.18 6.73 -6.09
N PRO A 140 18.78 5.65 -6.62
CA PRO A 140 18.40 4.29 -6.26
C PRO A 140 18.67 3.99 -4.79
N GLY A 141 17.78 3.22 -4.19
CA GLY A 141 17.87 2.69 -2.83
C GLY A 141 18.07 1.17 -2.80
N ALA A 142 17.37 0.50 -1.89
CA ALA A 142 17.63 -0.90 -1.52
C ALA A 142 17.15 -1.98 -2.51
N THR A 143 16.49 -1.61 -3.61
CA THR A 143 15.94 -2.56 -4.62
C THR A 143 15.09 -3.68 -3.98
N LEU A 144 14.08 -3.27 -3.22
CA LEU A 144 13.12 -4.10 -2.51
C LEU A 144 12.04 -4.65 -3.46
N SER A 145 11.51 -5.83 -3.15
CA SER A 145 10.29 -6.34 -3.77
C SER A 145 9.05 -5.58 -3.28
N ASN A 146 7.94 -5.72 -4.00
CA ASN A 146 6.66 -5.14 -3.56
C ASN A 146 6.18 -5.73 -2.23
N GLU A 147 6.42 -7.01 -2.01
CA GLU A 147 6.10 -7.71 -0.76
C GLU A 147 6.94 -7.17 0.41
N GLU A 148 8.24 -6.95 0.20
CA GLU A 148 9.11 -6.35 1.22
C GLU A 148 8.66 -4.94 1.62
N ILE A 149 8.17 -4.14 0.67
CA ILE A 149 7.62 -2.81 0.97
C ILE A 149 6.28 -2.92 1.70
N THR A 150 5.43 -3.89 1.33
CA THR A 150 4.17 -4.17 2.02
C THR A 150 4.41 -4.53 3.48
N ASP A 151 5.34 -5.46 3.75
CA ASP A 151 5.72 -5.85 5.10
C ASP A 151 6.33 -4.69 5.89
N LEU A 152 7.16 -3.86 5.22
CA LEU A 152 7.70 -2.65 5.83
C LEU A 152 6.60 -1.69 6.28
N VAL A 153 5.59 -1.45 5.45
CA VAL A 153 4.45 -0.58 5.81
C VAL A 153 3.65 -1.19 6.96
N ALA A 154 3.47 -2.52 7.00
CA ALA A 154 2.87 -3.21 8.14
C ALA A 154 3.64 -2.99 9.46
N TYR A 155 4.98 -3.09 9.43
CA TYR A 155 5.81 -2.77 10.60
C TYR A 155 5.66 -1.28 11.01
N MET A 156 5.65 -0.36 10.04
CA MET A 156 5.48 1.07 10.31
C MET A 156 4.12 1.37 10.95
N GLU A 157 3.04 0.81 10.43
CA GLU A 157 1.70 0.91 11.03
C GLU A 157 1.71 0.40 12.48
N ALA A 158 2.27 -0.78 12.69
CA ALA A 158 2.18 -1.47 13.98
C ALA A 158 3.10 -0.89 15.05
N ARG A 159 4.20 -0.21 14.70
CA ARG A 159 5.26 0.21 15.64
C ARG A 159 5.67 1.68 15.58
N MET A 160 5.23 2.44 14.57
CA MET A 160 5.67 3.83 14.37
C MET A 160 4.51 4.81 14.24
N VAL A 161 3.68 4.64 13.21
CA VAL A 161 2.68 5.62 12.79
C VAL A 161 1.72 5.91 13.94
N GLY A 162 1.57 7.19 14.28
CA GLY A 162 0.69 7.66 15.36
C GLY A 162 1.20 7.35 16.78
N GLN A 163 2.27 6.58 16.95
CA GLN A 163 2.74 6.16 18.28
C GLN A 163 3.62 7.22 18.94
N ARG A 164 3.11 7.84 20.00
CA ARG A 164 3.76 8.96 20.68
C ARG A 164 5.03 8.60 21.46
N ARG A 165 5.13 7.38 21.99
CA ARG A 165 6.25 6.93 22.83
C ARG A 165 6.89 5.71 22.20
N ILE A 166 8.22 5.64 22.28
CA ILE A 166 8.97 4.40 22.06
C ILE A 166 8.92 3.62 23.37
N THR A 167 8.45 2.38 23.30
CA THR A 167 8.32 1.50 24.46
C THR A 167 9.54 0.62 24.63
N LYS A 168 9.77 0.11 25.85
CA LYS A 168 10.83 -0.89 26.07
C LYS A 168 10.65 -2.13 25.20
N ALA A 169 9.43 -2.62 25.03
CA ALA A 169 9.14 -3.79 24.19
C ALA A 169 9.58 -3.60 22.74
N GLN A 170 9.32 -2.42 22.16
CA GLN A 170 9.76 -2.07 20.80
C GLN A 170 11.29 -2.04 20.67
N CYS A 171 11.97 -1.52 21.69
CA CYS A 171 13.43 -1.53 21.70
C CYS A 171 13.99 -2.95 21.73
N VAL A 172 13.40 -3.82 22.57
CA VAL A 172 13.82 -5.23 22.66
C VAL A 172 13.53 -5.98 21.37
N GLU A 173 12.38 -5.73 20.73
CA GLU A 173 12.04 -6.31 19.41
C GLU A 173 13.06 -5.87 18.34
N TYR A 174 13.42 -4.59 18.31
CA TYR A 174 14.38 -4.05 17.35
C TYR A 174 15.78 -4.68 17.49
N PHE A 175 16.30 -4.74 18.71
CA PHE A 175 17.66 -5.22 18.99
C PHE A 175 17.75 -6.74 19.23
N GLY A 176 16.64 -7.41 19.51
CA GLY A 176 16.62 -8.83 19.86
C GLY A 176 17.23 -9.14 21.24
N ASP A 177 17.47 -8.13 22.08
CA ASP A 177 18.09 -8.28 23.40
C ASP A 177 17.37 -7.41 24.45
N ALA A 178 16.84 -8.07 25.48
CA ALA A 178 16.15 -7.43 26.60
C ALA A 178 17.07 -6.51 27.44
N ASN A 179 18.38 -6.74 27.36
CA ASN A 179 19.42 -6.01 28.10
C ASN A 179 20.19 -5.03 27.21
N TYR A 180 19.76 -4.82 25.96
CA TYR A 180 20.43 -3.87 25.08
C TYR A 180 20.50 -2.49 25.76
N PRO A 181 21.68 -1.86 25.91
CA PRO A 181 21.85 -0.68 26.77
C PRO A 181 20.91 0.49 26.43
N GLU A 182 20.62 0.72 25.15
CA GLU A 182 19.69 1.76 24.70
C GLU A 182 18.26 1.54 25.23
N CYS A 183 17.86 0.27 25.45
CA CYS A 183 16.52 -0.06 25.93
C CYS A 183 16.28 0.34 27.38
N ALA A 184 17.32 0.68 28.15
CA ALA A 184 17.17 1.22 29.51
C ALA A 184 16.51 2.61 29.53
N ALA A 185 16.53 3.34 28.42
CA ALA A 185 15.95 4.68 28.31
C ALA A 185 14.41 4.66 28.15
N TYR A 186 13.84 3.51 27.79
CA TYR A 186 12.42 3.37 27.49
C TYR A 186 11.67 2.68 28.64
N ARG A 187 10.41 3.07 28.84
CA ARG A 187 9.50 2.47 29.82
C ARG A 187 8.62 1.41 29.16
#